data_AF-A0A2N2RQI1-F1
#
_entry.id   AF-A0A2N2RQI1-F1
#
_cell.length_a   1.000
_cell.length_b   1.000
_cell.length_c   1.000
_cell.angle_alpha   90.00
_cell.angle_beta   90.00
_cell.angle_gamma   90.00
#
_symmetry.space_group_name_H-M   'P 1'
#
loop_
_entity.id
_entity.type
_entity.pdbx_description
1 polymer ?
#
loop_
_entity_poly.entity_id
_entity_poly.type
_entity_poly.pdbx_seq_one_letter_code
_entity_poly.pdbx_strand_id
1 'polypeptide(L)'
;MLESINHLIKSGQMSLDESSALIAIMPISPLSQVDASAGTPAIPNQPINFFAGLQQMMTFNESLHNDSAVIYAKKAMAALERLQGQSVLG
;
A
#
# COMPACT_ATOMS: atom_id res chain seq x y z
N MET A 1 5.34 -1.37 10.27
CA MET A 1 4.80 -1.01 8.94
C MET A 1 4.97 0.46 8.62
N LEU A 2 4.33 1.38 9.38
CA LEU A 2 4.57 2.83 9.24
C LEU A 2 6.07 3.18 9.39
N GLU A 3 6.77 2.54 10.32
CA GLU A 3 8.21 2.70 10.50
C GLU A 3 9.02 2.27 9.26
N SER A 4 8.63 1.18 8.61
CA SER A 4 9.27 0.69 7.38
C SER A 4 9.05 1.65 6.21
N ILE A 5 7.84 2.18 6.04
CA ILE A 5 7.53 3.19 5.03
C ILE A 5 8.32 4.48 5.32
N ASN A 6 8.37 4.92 6.58
CA ASN A 6 9.17 6.06 7.00
C ASN A 6 10.66 5.86 6.72
N HIS A 7 11.18 4.65 6.91
CA HIS A 7 12.56 4.33 6.57
C HIS A 7 12.82 4.40 5.06
N LEU A 8 11.90 3.89 4.24
CA LEU A 8 11.98 3.98 2.77
C LEU A 8 11.94 5.43 2.28
N ILE A 9 11.12 6.28 2.90
CA ILE A 9 11.07 7.71 2.60
C ILE A 9 12.39 8.39 2.99
N LYS A 10 12.86 8.17 4.22
CA LYS A 10 14.09 8.78 4.72
C LYS A 10 15.35 8.33 3.99
N SER A 11 15.36 7.11 3.47
CA SER A 11 16.47 6.57 2.67
C SER A 11 16.42 7.01 1.20
N GLY A 12 15.41 7.79 0.78
CA GLY A 12 15.22 8.20 -0.61
C GLY A 12 14.80 7.06 -1.54
N GLN A 13 14.50 5.89 -0.99
CA GLN A 13 14.04 4.72 -1.73
C GLN A 13 12.54 4.80 -2.07
N MET A 14 11.80 5.77 -1.54
CA MET A 14 10.40 6.05 -1.89
C MET A 14 10.10 7.54 -1.63
N SER A 15 9.30 8.17 -2.48
CA SER A 15 8.83 9.55 -2.28
C SER A 15 7.56 9.62 -1.43
N LEU A 16 7.22 10.82 -0.97
CA LEU A 16 5.95 11.08 -0.27
C LEU A 16 4.73 10.76 -1.15
N ASP A 17 4.81 11.06 -2.44
CA ASP A 17 3.77 10.73 -3.42
C ASP A 17 3.58 9.21 -3.55
N GLU A 18 4.67 8.45 -3.65
CA GLU A 18 4.64 6.99 -3.82
C GLU A 18 4.20 6.25 -2.55
N SER A 19 4.41 6.85 -1.38
CA SER A 19 4.03 6.27 -0.08
C SER A 19 2.60 6.62 0.35
N SER A 20 2.00 7.66 -0.20
CA SER A 20 0.65 8.15 0.17
C SER A 20 -0.44 7.06 0.06
N ALA A 21 -0.46 6.32 -1.05
CA ALA A 21 -1.40 5.22 -1.27
C ALA A 21 -1.13 4.01 -0.35
N LEU A 22 0.13 3.77 0.02
CA LEU A 22 0.50 2.71 0.96
C LEU A 22 -0.02 3.02 2.37
N ILE A 23 -0.04 4.29 2.76
CA ILE A 23 -0.60 4.74 4.03
C ILE A 23 -2.12 4.59 4.02
N ALA A 24 -2.79 4.87 2.90
CA ALA A 24 -4.24 4.72 2.78
C ALA A 24 -4.73 3.26 2.89
N ILE A 25 -3.91 2.29 2.49
CA ILE A 25 -4.21 0.85 2.62
C ILE A 25 -3.68 0.24 3.91
N MET A 26 -2.95 0.99 4.75
CA MET A 26 -2.62 0.53 6.08
C MET A 26 -3.90 0.49 6.93
N PRO A 27 -4.15 -0.60 7.67
CA PRO A 27 -5.25 -0.61 8.63
C PRO A 27 -5.03 0.47 9.70
N ILE A 28 -5.99 1.37 9.83
CA ILE A 28 -5.97 2.50 10.78
C ILE A 28 -6.57 2.09 12.15
N SER A 29 -7.02 0.84 12.31
CA SER A 29 -7.78 0.36 13.47
C SER A 29 -7.13 -0.85 14.17
N PRO A 30 -7.26 -0.97 15.51
CA PRO A 30 -6.79 -2.15 16.25
C PRO A 30 -7.57 -3.39 15.85
N LEU A 31 -6.85 -4.49 15.69
CA LEU A 31 -7.24 -5.67 14.90
C LEU A 31 -8.19 -6.63 15.61
N SER A 32 -9.22 -6.11 16.26
CA SER A 32 -10.24 -6.90 16.98
C SER A 32 -11.62 -6.90 16.32
N GLN A 33 -11.79 -6.32 15.13
CA GLN A 33 -13.09 -6.20 14.45
C GLN A 33 -12.97 -6.31 12.92
N VAL A 34 -12.60 -7.48 12.38
CA VAL A 34 -12.40 -7.63 10.92
C VAL A 34 -13.32 -8.64 10.29
N ASP A 35 -14.02 -8.16 9.25
CA ASP A 35 -14.84 -8.91 8.32
C ASP A 35 -14.03 -9.18 7.02
N ALA A 36 -13.99 -10.45 6.60
CA ALA A 36 -13.23 -10.92 5.45
C ALA A 36 -13.71 -10.38 4.09
N SER A 37 -14.84 -9.68 4.04
CA SER A 37 -15.37 -9.06 2.82
C SER A 37 -14.80 -7.66 2.52
N ALA A 38 -13.99 -7.07 3.42
CA ALA A 38 -13.62 -5.65 3.37
C ALA A 38 -12.12 -5.33 3.10
N GLY A 39 -11.28 -6.33 2.78
CA GLY A 39 -9.90 -6.07 2.33
C GLY A 39 -8.95 -5.47 3.38
N THR A 40 -9.28 -5.55 4.67
CA THR A 40 -8.41 -5.10 5.78
C THR A 40 -8.05 -6.25 6.72
N PRO A 41 -6.91 -6.18 7.44
CA PRO A 41 -6.33 -7.35 8.12
C PRO A 41 -6.96 -7.76 9.44
N ALA A 42 -7.20 -9.06 9.63
CA ALA A 42 -7.89 -9.63 10.77
C ALA A 42 -7.06 -9.81 12.04
N ILE A 43 -5.73 -9.77 11.93
CA ILE A 43 -4.80 -9.92 13.06
C ILE A 43 -3.61 -8.95 12.96
N PRO A 44 -3.02 -8.52 14.09
CA PRO A 44 -1.97 -7.49 14.15
C PRO A 44 -0.74 -7.69 13.27
N ASN A 45 -0.45 -8.95 12.91
CA ASN A 45 0.68 -9.33 12.08
C ASN A 45 0.24 -10.12 10.84
N GLN A 46 -1.01 -9.95 10.39
CA GLN A 46 -1.42 -10.56 9.13
C GLN A 46 -0.54 -10.01 8.00
N PRO A 47 0.05 -10.88 7.17
CA PRO A 47 0.73 -10.44 5.97
C PRO A 47 -0.28 -9.69 5.09
N ILE A 48 0.01 -8.41 4.83
CA ILE A 48 -0.80 -7.59 3.93
C ILE A 48 -0.23 -7.78 2.52
N ASN A 49 -1.09 -8.22 1.60
CA ASN A 49 -0.74 -8.22 0.19
C ASN A 49 -0.97 -6.80 -0.37
N PHE A 50 0.06 -5.96 -0.32
CA PHE A 50 0.00 -4.58 -0.79
C PHE A 50 -0.36 -4.48 -2.29
N PHE A 51 0.07 -5.44 -3.12
CA PHE A 51 -0.29 -5.45 -4.54
C PHE A 51 -1.78 -5.67 -4.73
N ALA A 52 -2.35 -6.67 -4.04
CA ALA A 52 -3.79 -6.92 -4.09
C ALA A 52 -4.59 -5.73 -3.53
N GLY A 53 -4.14 -5.13 -2.43
CA GLY A 53 -4.77 -3.94 -1.86
C GLY A 53 -4.75 -2.73 -2.80
N LEU A 54 -3.62 -2.47 -3.46
CA LEU A 54 -3.52 -1.39 -4.46
C LEU A 54 -4.36 -1.67 -5.70
N GLN A 55 -4.45 -2.92 -6.17
CA GLN A 55 -5.33 -3.31 -7.27
C GLN A 55 -6.81 -3.11 -6.95
N GLN A 56 -7.24 -3.49 -5.74
CA GLN A 56 -8.60 -3.23 -5.27
C GLN A 56 -8.87 -1.73 -5.15
N MET A 57 -7.92 -0.97 -4.60
CA MET A 57 -8.03 0.49 -4.49
C MET A 57 -8.16 1.15 -5.87
N MET A 58 -7.37 0.73 -6.87
CA MET A 58 -7.52 1.23 -8.24
C MET A 58 -8.90 0.92 -8.79
N THR A 59 -9.34 -0.34 -8.73
CA THR A 59 -10.63 -0.77 -9.27
C THR A 59 -11.78 0.03 -8.65
N PHE A 60 -11.72 0.28 -7.34
CA PHE A 60 -12.70 1.10 -6.63
C PHE A 60 -12.65 2.57 -7.03
N ASN A 61 -11.46 3.16 -7.15
CA ASN A 61 -11.34 4.57 -7.54
C ASN A 61 -11.64 4.81 -9.02
N GLU A 62 -11.37 3.84 -9.89
CA GLU A 62 -11.79 3.86 -11.30
C GLU A 62 -13.32 3.88 -11.41
N SER A 63 -14.04 3.10 -10.60
CA SER A 63 -15.51 3.11 -10.60
C SER A 63 -16.12 4.41 -10.09
N LEU A 64 -15.37 5.16 -9.27
CA LEU A 64 -15.74 6.47 -8.74
C LEU A 64 -15.20 7.64 -9.59
N HIS A 65 -14.52 7.38 -10.70
CA HIS A 65 -13.83 8.39 -11.51
C HIS A 65 -12.83 9.26 -10.71
N ASN A 66 -12.19 8.67 -9.70
CA ASN A 66 -11.17 9.33 -8.90
C ASN A 66 -9.77 9.07 -9.48
N ASP A 67 -9.48 9.72 -10.60
CA ASP A 67 -8.24 9.54 -11.38
C ASP A 67 -6.97 9.80 -10.55
N SER A 68 -7.02 10.77 -9.64
CA SER A 68 -5.90 11.10 -8.75
C SER A 68 -5.51 9.92 -7.87
N ALA A 69 -6.49 9.25 -7.24
CA ALA A 69 -6.22 8.09 -6.40
C ALA A 69 -5.67 6.91 -7.21
N VAL A 70 -6.13 6.73 -8.45
CA VAL A 70 -5.59 5.72 -9.37
C VAL A 70 -4.12 6.03 -9.72
N ILE A 71 -3.78 7.29 -9.96
CA ILE A 71 -2.39 7.71 -10.23
C ILE A 71 -1.49 7.41 -9.02
N TYR A 72 -1.93 7.74 -7.80
CA TYR A 72 -1.15 7.45 -6.59
C TYR A 72 -0.98 5.95 -6.36
N ALA A 73 -2.02 5.14 -6.62
CA ALA A 73 -1.93 3.68 -6.54
C ALA A 73 -0.89 3.11 -7.51
N LYS A 74 -0.87 3.61 -8.76
CA LYS A 74 0.11 3.20 -9.79
C LYS A 74 1.55 3.55 -9.39
N LYS A 75 1.76 4.76 -8.85
CA LYS A 75 3.06 5.19 -8.31
C LYS A 75 3.53 4.26 -7.18
N ALA A 76 2.64 3.92 -6.24
CA ALA A 76 2.95 3.02 -5.13
C ALA A 76 3.30 1.59 -5.60
N MET A 77 2.56 1.03 -6.57
CA MET A 77 2.88 -0.28 -7.15
C MET A 77 4.25 -0.27 -7.82
N ALA A 78 4.55 0.72 -8.67
CA ALA A 78 5.84 0.82 -9.35
C ALA A 78 7.00 0.92 -8.34
N ALA A 79 6.82 1.65 -7.24
CA ALA A 79 7.81 1.73 -6.19
C ALA A 79 8.02 0.38 -5.48
N LEU A 80 6.95 -0.37 -5.19
CA LEU A 80 7.03 -1.71 -4.60
C LEU A 80 7.71 -2.73 -5.53
N GLU A 81 7.43 -2.69 -6.83
CA GLU A 81 8.09 -3.55 -7.84
C GLU A 81 9.59 -3.27 -7.89
N ARG A 82 9.99 -1.98 -7.87
CA ARG A 82 11.40 -1.59 -7.83
C ARG A 82 12.09 -2.11 -6.57
N LEU A 83 11.44 -2.03 -5.41
CA LEU A 83 12.01 -2.51 -4.14
C LEU A 83 12.16 -4.04 -4.11
N GLN A 84 11.21 -4.78 -4.70
CA GLN A 84 11.37 -6.23 -4.88
C GLN A 84 12.53 -6.56 -5.82
N GLY A 85 12.65 -5.86 -6.95
CA GLY A 85 13.77 -6.05 -7.88
C GLY A 85 15.13 -5.73 -7.27
N GLN A 86 15.21 -4.74 -6.37
CA GLN A 86 16.42 -4.43 -5.62
C GLN A 86 16.78 -5.50 -4.57
N SER A 87 15.80 -6.22 -4.04
CA SER A 87 16.02 -7.28 -3.04
C SER A 87 16.60 -8.57 -3.62
N VAL A 88 16.54 -8.78 -4.94
CA VAL A 88 17.11 -9.97 -5.63
C VAL A 88 18.60 -9.82 -5.94
N LEU A 89 19.17 -8.61 -5.80
CA LEU A 89 20.58 -8.31 -6.07
C LEU A 89 21.41 -8.02 -4.81
N GLY A 90 20.87 -8.31 -3.62
CA GLY A 90 21.52 -8.12 -2.32
C GLY A 90 22.01 -9.42 -1.69
#